data_AF-A0A0C3EFB4-F1
#
_entry.id   AF-A0A0C3EFB4-F1
#
_cell.length_a   1.000
_cell.length_b   1.000
_cell.length_c   1.000
_cell.angle_alpha   90.00
_cell.angle_beta   90.00
_cell.angle_gamma   90.00
#
_symmetry.space_group_name_H-M   'P 1'
#
loop_
_entity.id
_entity.type
_entity.pdbx_description
1 polymer ?
#
loop_
_entity_poly.entity_id
_entity_poly.type
_entity_poly.pdbx_seq_one_letter_code
_entity_poly.pdbx_strand_id
1 'polypeptide(L)'
;MFDVYLTILRAIQCCINQALGHDNPNWHPQHYCPACTFKQPGEPVLIPSSLKAMDGNNSAKQMDNAGHADHHIFPSIAKYPLATVNKLINVHGNDQVIGSDIWCSLSATLAASLIAQTARTANMQLVVNVFHGHAHNHMCQLQYHPLYLPGTGLEDFETCEHVFSSSNATAVLICHASYFHYIQYLELHFSQWDADKYAELSCFLLNNYKQALRIIFMNMAELNTYCVLHPNKNLDFRSWAAEELAYLKAVESESKQDVLRVTYMEELEKLAKLENILQSS
;
A
#
# COMPACT_ATOMS: atom_id res chain seq x y z
N MET A 1 25.72 -24.10 20.85
CA MET A 1 26.86 -23.24 20.50
C MET A 1 26.40 -22.02 19.70
N PHE A 2 25.53 -22.20 18.70
CA PHE A 2 24.94 -21.11 17.93
C PHE A 2 24.09 -20.12 18.76
N ASP A 3 23.24 -20.61 19.66
CA ASP A 3 22.40 -19.71 20.50
C ASP A 3 23.21 -18.82 21.44
N VAL A 4 24.29 -19.36 22.00
CA VAL A 4 25.22 -18.61 22.86
C VAL A 4 25.90 -17.52 22.04
N TYR A 5 26.34 -17.84 20.82
CA TYR A 5 26.92 -16.86 19.92
C TYR A 5 25.94 -15.73 19.59
N LEU A 6 24.70 -16.05 19.20
CA LEU A 6 23.68 -15.04 18.92
C LEU A 6 23.33 -14.19 20.14
N THR A 7 23.29 -14.80 21.33
CA THR A 7 23.05 -14.09 22.58
C THR A 7 24.16 -13.06 22.85
N ILE A 8 25.42 -13.45 22.63
CA ILE A 8 26.56 -12.53 22.74
C ILE A 8 26.44 -11.40 21.72
N LEU A 9 26.14 -11.70 20.46
CA LEU A 9 25.96 -10.67 19.43
C LEU A 9 24.85 -9.67 19.79
N ARG A 10 23.69 -10.15 20.25
CA ARG A 10 22.58 -9.28 20.68
C ARG A 10 22.95 -8.41 21.86
N ALA A 11 23.69 -8.97 22.83
CA ALA A 11 24.17 -8.21 23.98
C ALA A 11 25.15 -7.10 23.53
N ILE A 12 26.08 -7.41 22.63
CA ILE A 12 27.01 -6.42 22.06
C ILE A 12 26.23 -5.34 21.30
N GLN A 13 25.28 -5.71 20.44
CA GLN A 13 24.47 -4.76 19.68
C GLN A 13 23.64 -3.86 20.60
N CYS A 14 23.08 -4.41 21.68
CA CYS A 14 22.35 -3.63 22.68
C CYS A 14 23.25 -2.59 23.34
N CYS A 15 24.46 -2.98 23.77
CA CYS A 15 25.44 -2.05 24.33
C CYS A 15 25.86 -0.97 23.32
N ILE A 16 26.07 -1.34 22.06
CA ILE A 16 26.37 -0.38 20.98
C ILE A 16 25.22 0.59 20.80
N ASN A 17 23.98 0.10 20.70
CA ASN A 17 22.81 0.95 20.53
C ASN A 17 22.66 1.93 21.70
N GLN A 18 22.84 1.49 22.94
CA GLN A 18 22.83 2.39 24.10
C GLN A 18 23.96 3.42 24.04
N ALA A 19 25.18 3.00 23.71
CA ALA A 19 26.33 3.91 23.61
C ALA A 19 26.15 4.96 22.50
N LEU A 20 25.45 4.62 21.41
CA LEU A 20 25.12 5.51 20.31
C LEU A 20 23.82 6.30 20.51
N GLY A 21 23.06 6.05 21.59
CA GLY A 21 21.75 6.67 21.83
C GLY A 21 20.64 6.17 20.89
N HIS A 22 20.80 4.96 20.36
CA HIS A 22 19.87 4.27 19.46
C HIS A 22 18.88 3.35 20.20
N ASP A 23 18.76 3.49 21.52
CA ASP A 23 17.90 2.67 22.39
C ASP A 23 16.46 3.21 22.53
N ASN A 24 16.16 4.36 21.94
CA ASN A 24 14.81 4.90 21.87
C ASN A 24 13.90 3.97 21.04
N PRO A 25 12.69 3.59 21.52
CA PRO A 25 11.75 2.76 20.77
C PRO A 25 11.33 3.30 19.39
N ASN A 26 11.49 4.60 19.15
CA ASN A 26 11.20 5.26 17.88
C ASN A 26 12.46 5.46 17.02
N TRP A 27 13.65 5.15 17.53
CA TRP A 27 14.91 5.42 16.82
C TRP A 27 14.91 4.74 15.45
N HIS A 28 14.56 3.46 15.41
CA HIS A 28 14.56 2.71 14.16
C HIS A 28 13.57 3.30 13.14
N PRO A 29 12.26 3.47 13.43
CA PRO A 29 11.35 4.19 12.54
C PRO A 29 11.87 5.56 12.06
N GLN A 30 12.56 6.32 12.90
CA GLN A 30 13.08 7.66 12.54
C GLN A 30 14.34 7.62 11.66
N HIS A 31 15.10 6.54 11.69
CA HIS A 31 16.44 6.49 11.07
C HIS A 31 16.62 5.36 10.05
N TYR A 32 15.62 4.50 9.87
CA TYR A 32 15.72 3.29 9.05
C TYR A 32 15.97 3.56 7.56
N CYS A 33 15.33 4.59 6.99
CA CYS A 33 15.56 5.01 5.62
C CYS A 33 16.26 6.37 5.62
N PRO A 34 17.61 6.43 5.56
CA PRO A 34 18.33 7.70 5.54
C PRO A 34 17.88 8.61 4.40
N ALA A 35 17.62 8.06 3.22
CA ALA A 35 17.13 8.83 2.06
C ALA A 35 15.75 9.48 2.32
N CYS A 36 14.92 8.87 3.17
CA CYS A 36 13.59 9.35 3.47
C CYS A 36 13.61 10.34 4.64
N THR A 37 14.39 10.05 5.69
CA THR A 37 14.29 10.73 6.98
C THR A 37 15.40 11.74 7.26
N PHE A 38 16.55 11.64 6.58
CA PHE A 38 17.64 12.60 6.74
C PHE A 38 17.52 13.72 5.71
N LYS A 39 17.14 14.92 6.18
CA LYS A 39 16.99 16.12 5.34
C LYS A 39 18.28 16.92 5.26
N GLN A 40 18.74 17.22 4.06
CA GLN A 40 19.97 18.00 3.85
C GLN A 40 19.70 19.51 3.98
N PRO A 41 20.69 20.32 4.41
CA PRO A 41 20.55 21.77 4.40
C PRO A 41 20.24 22.30 2.99
N GLY A 42 19.12 23.01 2.85
CA GLY A 42 18.66 23.55 1.56
C GLY A 42 17.92 22.56 0.66
N GLU A 43 17.65 21.33 1.13
CA GLU A 43 16.77 20.39 0.42
C GLU A 43 15.37 21.01 0.27
N PRO A 44 14.76 20.96 -0.93
CA PRO A 44 13.39 21.42 -1.11
C PRO A 44 12.43 20.58 -0.27
N VAL A 45 11.42 21.22 0.31
CA VAL A 45 10.36 20.49 1.01
C VAL A 45 9.58 19.66 -0.02
N LEU A 46 9.58 18.35 0.19
CA LEU A 46 8.82 17.41 -0.64
C LEU A 46 7.41 17.24 -0.08
N ILE A 47 6.43 17.23 -0.98
CA ILE A 47 5.03 16.90 -0.69
C ILE A 47 4.61 15.84 -1.73
N PRO A 48 4.42 14.57 -1.32
CA PRO A 48 4.56 14.04 0.04
C PRO A 48 6.02 14.03 0.54
N SER A 49 6.19 14.08 1.86
CA SER A 49 7.51 14.11 2.52
C SER A 49 8.15 12.72 2.64
N SER A 50 7.33 11.66 2.69
CA SER A 50 7.78 10.28 2.49
C SER A 50 6.64 9.34 2.08
N LEU A 51 7.01 8.24 1.42
CA LEU A 51 6.11 7.17 0.97
C LEU A 51 6.30 5.94 1.86
N LYS A 52 5.21 5.26 2.19
CA LYS A 52 5.22 4.06 3.04
C LYS A 52 4.25 3.02 2.51
N ALA A 53 4.61 1.75 2.60
CA ALA A 53 3.70 0.63 2.39
C ALA A 53 3.22 0.09 3.74
N MET A 54 1.96 -0.31 3.80
CA MET A 54 1.33 -0.90 4.97
C MET A 54 0.40 -2.03 4.55
N ASP A 55 0.58 -3.19 5.16
CA ASP A 55 -0.31 -4.32 4.99
C ASP A 55 -1.69 -4.03 5.62
N GLY A 56 -2.76 -4.43 4.92
CA GLY A 56 -4.13 -4.30 5.40
C GLY A 56 -4.50 -5.26 6.54
N ASN A 57 -3.62 -6.19 6.88
CA ASN A 57 -3.82 -7.21 7.90
C ASN A 57 -5.05 -8.11 7.62
N ASN A 58 -5.39 -8.30 6.34
CA ASN A 58 -6.46 -9.22 5.93
C ASN A 58 -6.11 -10.69 6.19
N SER A 59 -4.82 -11.03 6.17
CA SER A 59 -4.31 -12.38 6.45
C SER A 59 -4.64 -12.86 7.86
N ALA A 60 -4.72 -11.96 8.85
CA ALA A 60 -5.14 -12.31 10.21
C ALA A 60 -6.53 -12.99 10.24
N LYS A 61 -7.46 -12.58 9.37
CA LYS A 61 -8.80 -13.19 9.24
C LYS A 61 -8.74 -14.66 8.82
N GLN A 62 -7.71 -15.05 8.06
CA GLN A 62 -7.52 -16.44 7.62
C GLN A 62 -6.96 -17.31 8.75
N MET A 63 -6.26 -16.69 9.70
CA MET A 63 -5.67 -17.36 10.85
C MET A 63 -6.65 -17.55 12.01
N ASP A 64 -7.83 -16.92 11.99
CA ASP A 64 -8.87 -17.08 13.02
C ASP A 64 -9.31 -18.55 13.23
N ASN A 65 -9.17 -19.39 12.19
CA ASN A 65 -9.49 -20.82 12.25
C ASN A 65 -8.28 -21.71 12.61
N ALA A 66 -7.08 -21.13 12.74
CA ALA A 66 -5.91 -21.88 13.16
C ALA A 66 -5.92 -22.00 14.70
N GLY A 67 -5.62 -23.19 15.23
CA GLY A 67 -5.73 -23.50 16.68
C GLY A 67 -4.82 -22.71 17.64
N HIS A 68 -4.12 -21.68 17.16
CA HIS A 68 -3.30 -20.76 17.94
C HIS A 68 -3.68 -19.28 17.68
N ALA A 69 -4.88 -19.03 17.14
CA ALA A 69 -5.38 -17.67 16.95
C ALA A 69 -5.48 -16.92 18.28
N ASP A 70 -5.16 -15.63 18.28
CA ASP A 70 -5.43 -14.75 19.42
C ASP A 70 -6.95 -14.73 19.69
N HIS A 71 -7.37 -15.23 20.85
CA HIS A 71 -8.77 -15.30 21.24
C HIS A 71 -9.37 -13.94 21.65
N HIS A 72 -8.57 -12.87 21.66
CA HIS A 72 -9.09 -11.53 21.92
C HIS A 72 -10.01 -11.07 20.78
N ILE A 73 -11.31 -11.03 21.06
CA ILE A 73 -12.32 -10.51 20.14
C ILE A 73 -12.20 -8.99 20.09
N PHE A 74 -11.72 -8.47 18.96
CA PHE A 74 -11.74 -7.04 18.69
C PHE A 74 -12.99 -6.69 17.86
N PRO A 75 -13.76 -5.64 18.24
CA PRO A 75 -14.94 -5.21 17.48
C PRO A 75 -14.61 -4.69 16.07
N SER A 76 -13.34 -4.39 15.79
CA SER A 76 -12.88 -3.86 14.52
C SER A 76 -11.60 -4.55 14.07
N ILE A 77 -11.63 -5.05 12.84
CA ILE A 77 -10.48 -5.62 12.12
C ILE A 77 -9.45 -4.56 11.70
N ALA A 78 -9.76 -3.27 11.82
CA ALA A 78 -8.89 -2.16 11.41
C ALA A 78 -7.96 -1.67 12.52
N LYS A 79 -7.90 -2.34 13.68
CA LYS A 79 -7.08 -1.93 14.83
C LYS A 79 -5.61 -1.73 14.46
N TYR A 80 -4.99 -2.72 13.82
CA TYR A 80 -3.57 -2.64 13.46
C TYR A 80 -3.31 -1.56 12.40
N PRO A 81 -4.06 -1.50 11.28
CA PRO A 81 -3.93 -0.38 10.35
C PRO A 81 -4.07 1.01 11.00
N LEU A 82 -5.09 1.23 11.85
CA LEU A 82 -5.28 2.52 12.53
C LEU A 82 -4.14 2.83 13.52
N ALA A 83 -3.66 1.83 14.27
CA ALA A 83 -2.54 2.00 15.17
C ALA A 83 -1.24 2.33 14.41
N THR A 84 -1.01 1.67 13.28
CA THR A 84 0.12 1.94 12.37
C THR A 84 0.04 3.36 11.82
N VAL A 85 -1.11 3.78 11.30
CA VAL A 85 -1.35 5.16 10.83
C VAL A 85 -1.03 6.17 11.92
N ASN A 86 -1.56 5.99 13.14
CA ASN A 86 -1.30 6.88 14.26
C ASN A 86 0.19 6.92 14.63
N LYS A 87 0.86 5.75 14.64
CA LYS A 87 2.30 5.65 14.91
C LYS A 87 3.11 6.40 13.86
N LEU A 88 2.78 6.23 12.59
CA LEU A 88 3.47 6.87 11.48
C LEU A 88 3.33 8.39 11.53
N ILE A 89 2.16 8.91 11.87
CA ILE A 89 1.97 10.36 12.09
C ILE A 89 2.85 10.85 13.24
N ASN A 90 2.84 10.14 14.38
CA ASN A 90 3.61 10.55 15.55
C ASN A 90 5.13 10.53 15.32
N VAL A 91 5.61 9.62 14.47
CA VAL A 91 7.03 9.44 14.19
C VAL A 91 7.53 10.37 13.09
N HIS A 92 6.77 10.50 11.99
CA HIS A 92 7.23 11.15 10.77
C HIS A 92 6.55 12.50 10.49
N GLY A 93 5.49 12.84 11.23
CA GLY A 93 4.79 14.09 11.07
C GLY A 93 3.87 14.11 9.86
N ASN A 94 3.86 15.25 9.16
CA ASN A 94 2.86 15.58 8.14
C ASN A 94 3.27 15.15 6.73
N ASP A 95 2.32 15.22 5.80
CA ASP A 95 2.50 15.02 4.36
C ASP A 95 3.00 13.62 4.00
N GLN A 96 2.49 12.61 4.72
CA GLN A 96 2.85 11.21 4.53
C GLN A 96 1.92 10.55 3.51
N VAL A 97 2.47 9.72 2.63
CA VAL A 97 1.67 8.80 1.81
C VAL A 97 1.78 7.40 2.36
N ILE A 98 0.63 6.73 2.53
CA ILE A 98 0.56 5.32 2.88
C ILE A 98 -0.19 4.55 1.79
N GLY A 99 0.50 3.58 1.20
CA GLY A 99 -0.05 2.56 0.30
C GLY A 99 -0.52 1.32 1.07
N SER A 100 -1.69 0.81 0.72
CA SER A 100 -2.24 -0.44 1.28
C SER A 100 -3.28 -1.07 0.34
N ASP A 101 -3.35 -2.40 0.31
CA ASP A 101 -4.32 -3.18 -0.47
C ASP A 101 -5.79 -2.91 -0.09
N ILE A 102 -6.05 -2.56 1.18
CA ILE A 102 -7.42 -2.34 1.68
C ILE A 102 -7.86 -0.89 1.72
N TRP A 103 -7.04 0.03 1.20
CA TRP A 103 -7.16 1.41 1.64
C TRP A 103 -8.53 2.05 1.35
N CYS A 104 -9.19 1.67 0.25
CA CYS A 104 -10.53 2.17 -0.08
C CYS A 104 -11.56 1.92 1.04
N SER A 105 -11.49 0.76 1.70
CA SER A 105 -12.33 0.40 2.84
C SER A 105 -11.85 1.00 4.17
N LEU A 106 -10.53 1.13 4.32
CA LEU A 106 -9.91 1.71 5.51
C LEU A 106 -10.19 3.22 5.61
N SER A 107 -10.34 3.92 4.49
CA SER A 107 -10.60 5.37 4.45
C SER A 107 -11.83 5.77 5.28
N ALA A 108 -12.96 5.08 5.09
CA ALA A 108 -14.19 5.29 5.85
C ALA A 108 -13.99 4.99 7.33
N THR A 109 -13.26 3.91 7.63
CA THR A 109 -12.94 3.51 9.00
C THR A 109 -12.05 4.53 9.70
N LEU A 110 -11.04 5.07 9.00
CA LEU A 110 -10.17 6.14 9.49
C LEU A 110 -10.97 7.40 9.76
N ALA A 111 -11.87 7.78 8.86
CA ALA A 111 -12.74 8.96 9.01
C ALA A 111 -13.68 8.84 10.22
N ALA A 112 -14.14 7.63 10.54
CA ALA A 112 -14.98 7.33 11.70
C ALA A 112 -14.18 7.09 13.00
N SER A 113 -12.85 7.07 12.94
CA SER A 113 -11.98 6.75 14.09
C SER A 113 -11.64 7.98 14.94
N LEU A 114 -11.14 7.73 16.15
CA LEU A 114 -10.64 8.78 17.06
C LEU A 114 -9.44 9.57 16.49
N ILE A 115 -8.72 9.01 15.53
CA ILE A 115 -7.54 9.66 14.92
C ILE A 115 -7.87 10.41 13.62
N ALA A 116 -9.15 10.49 13.22
CA ALA A 116 -9.57 11.11 11.97
C ALA A 116 -9.09 12.57 11.83
N GLN A 117 -9.18 13.35 12.91
CA GLN A 117 -8.76 14.75 12.89
C GLN A 117 -7.23 14.87 12.83
N THR A 118 -6.51 14.02 13.56
CA THR A 118 -5.05 13.93 13.53
C THR A 118 -4.56 13.60 12.12
N ALA A 119 -5.12 12.58 11.48
CA ALA A 119 -4.78 12.19 10.11
C ALA A 119 -5.07 13.30 9.09
N ARG A 120 -6.20 14.00 9.21
CA ARG A 120 -6.53 15.15 8.35
C ARG A 120 -5.56 16.32 8.55
N THR A 121 -5.21 16.62 9.80
CA THR A 121 -4.30 17.72 10.13
C THR A 121 -2.87 17.42 9.66
N ALA A 122 -2.48 16.14 9.70
CA ALA A 122 -1.21 15.67 9.19
C ALA A 122 -1.14 15.60 7.66
N ASN A 123 -2.20 15.97 6.93
CA ASN A 123 -2.28 15.88 5.47
C ASN A 123 -1.84 14.51 4.93
N MET A 124 -2.31 13.45 5.58
CA MET A 124 -2.01 12.09 5.14
C MET A 124 -2.73 11.77 3.84
N GLN A 125 -1.95 11.37 2.83
CA GLN A 125 -2.46 10.92 1.55
C GLN A 125 -2.46 9.39 1.47
N LEU A 126 -3.45 8.91 0.75
CA LEU A 126 -3.97 7.57 0.85
C LEU A 126 -3.91 6.91 -0.51
N VAL A 127 -3.29 5.74 -0.58
CA VAL A 127 -2.97 5.08 -1.84
C VAL A 127 -3.33 3.60 -1.76
N VAL A 128 -3.88 3.06 -2.85
CA VAL A 128 -3.98 1.60 -3.06
C VAL A 128 -2.77 1.18 -3.89
N ASN A 129 -2.10 0.09 -3.54
CA ASN A 129 -0.94 -0.40 -4.29
C ASN A 129 -1.30 -0.75 -5.75
N VAL A 130 -0.31 -0.75 -6.65
CA VAL A 130 -0.54 -0.81 -8.11
C VAL A 130 -1.19 -2.12 -8.52
N PHE A 131 -0.79 -3.24 -7.92
CA PHE A 131 -1.27 -4.56 -8.32
C PHE A 131 -2.74 -4.74 -7.94
N HIS A 132 -3.11 -4.41 -6.70
CA HIS A 132 -4.50 -4.55 -6.26
C HIS A 132 -5.37 -3.42 -6.79
N GLY A 133 -4.84 -2.22 -6.97
CA GLY A 133 -5.64 -1.07 -7.41
C GLY A 133 -6.35 -1.30 -8.75
N HIS A 134 -5.75 -2.04 -9.69
CA HIS A 134 -6.41 -2.42 -10.95
C HIS A 134 -7.56 -3.43 -10.77
N ALA A 135 -7.54 -4.22 -9.69
CA ALA A 135 -8.63 -5.14 -9.36
C ALA A 135 -9.84 -4.43 -8.73
N HIS A 136 -9.70 -3.15 -8.34
CA HIS A 136 -10.80 -2.36 -7.80
C HIS A 136 -11.62 -1.71 -8.92
N ASN A 137 -12.84 -1.27 -8.57
CA ASN A 137 -13.66 -0.52 -9.51
C ASN A 137 -12.97 0.76 -10.00
N HIS A 138 -13.35 1.24 -11.18
CA HIS A 138 -12.67 2.37 -11.81
C HIS A 138 -12.76 3.67 -10.99
N MET A 139 -13.86 3.90 -10.27
CA MET A 139 -13.99 5.04 -9.36
C MET A 139 -12.95 5.01 -8.23
N CYS A 140 -12.65 3.83 -7.68
CA CYS A 140 -11.61 3.63 -6.67
C CYS A 140 -10.22 3.86 -7.29
N GLN A 141 -9.99 3.41 -8.52
CA GLN A 141 -8.75 3.66 -9.23
C GLN A 141 -8.47 5.16 -9.36
N LEU A 142 -9.43 5.93 -9.88
CA LEU A 142 -9.28 7.39 -10.07
C LEU A 142 -9.00 8.15 -8.77
N GLN A 143 -9.44 7.62 -7.62
CA GLN A 143 -9.26 8.26 -6.31
C GLN A 143 -7.96 7.85 -5.61
N TYR A 144 -7.54 6.59 -5.73
CA TYR A 144 -6.53 6.02 -4.84
C TYR A 144 -5.37 5.33 -5.57
N HIS A 145 -5.46 5.07 -6.87
CA HIS A 145 -4.38 4.39 -7.59
C HIS A 145 -3.20 5.35 -7.82
N PRO A 146 -1.92 4.90 -7.67
CA PRO A 146 -0.75 5.77 -7.70
C PRO A 146 -0.62 6.57 -8.99
N LEU A 147 -1.06 5.98 -10.11
CA LEU A 147 -1.08 6.62 -11.44
C LEU A 147 -1.82 7.97 -11.47
N TYR A 148 -2.91 8.10 -10.71
CA TYR A 148 -3.74 9.32 -10.69
C TYR A 148 -3.34 10.27 -9.56
N LEU A 149 -2.45 9.84 -8.67
CA LEU A 149 -2.05 10.58 -7.49
C LEU A 149 -0.67 11.23 -7.68
N PRO A 150 -0.57 12.57 -7.67
CA PRO A 150 0.71 13.23 -7.77
C PRO A 150 1.58 12.92 -6.54
N GLY A 151 2.88 12.73 -6.77
CA GLY A 151 3.87 12.56 -5.71
C GLY A 151 4.26 11.11 -5.39
N THR A 152 3.55 10.12 -5.92
CA THR A 152 3.87 8.69 -5.78
C THR A 152 5.01 8.23 -6.70
N GLY A 153 5.18 8.89 -7.85
CA GLY A 153 6.28 8.64 -8.78
C GLY A 153 6.23 7.21 -9.36
N LEU A 154 7.31 6.46 -9.17
CA LEU A 154 7.44 5.07 -9.63
C LEU A 154 7.09 4.04 -8.54
N GLU A 155 6.69 4.50 -7.34
CA GLU A 155 6.41 3.61 -6.21
C GLU A 155 5.14 2.80 -6.49
N ASP A 156 5.25 1.48 -6.38
CA ASP A 156 4.13 0.56 -6.57
C ASP A 156 3.40 0.21 -5.26
N PHE A 157 4.03 0.47 -4.12
CA PHE A 157 3.57 0.16 -2.77
C PHE A 157 3.38 -1.34 -2.50
N GLU A 158 4.07 -2.22 -3.24
CA GLU A 158 4.02 -3.70 -3.09
C GLU A 158 5.12 -4.24 -2.12
N THR A 159 5.74 -3.34 -1.35
CA THR A 159 6.88 -3.72 -0.48
C THR A 159 6.46 -4.76 0.56
N CYS A 160 5.24 -4.71 1.10
CA CYS A 160 4.76 -5.67 2.08
C CYS A 160 4.72 -7.09 1.49
N GLU A 161 4.23 -7.23 0.27
CA GLU A 161 4.11 -8.47 -0.49
C GLU A 161 5.50 -9.06 -0.77
N HIS A 162 6.47 -8.21 -1.15
CA HIS A 162 7.87 -8.62 -1.30
C HIS A 162 8.49 -9.10 0.02
N VAL A 163 8.24 -8.40 1.12
CA VAL A 163 8.70 -8.78 2.46
C VAL A 163 8.12 -10.14 2.87
N PHE A 164 6.80 -10.32 2.73
CA PHE A 164 6.14 -11.59 3.07
C PHE A 164 6.60 -12.74 2.18
N SER A 165 6.72 -12.50 0.87
CA SER A 165 7.22 -13.49 -0.08
C SER A 165 8.64 -13.95 0.30
N SER A 166 9.52 -13.01 0.68
CA SER A 166 10.87 -13.35 1.12
C SER A 166 10.88 -14.23 2.38
N SER A 167 9.93 -14.01 3.30
CA SER A 167 9.86 -14.74 4.57
C SER A 167 9.52 -16.22 4.40
N ASN A 168 8.97 -16.62 3.25
CA ASN A 168 8.74 -18.03 2.91
C ASN A 168 10.03 -18.86 2.90
N ALA A 169 11.21 -18.22 2.73
CA ALA A 169 12.50 -18.90 2.85
C ALA A 169 12.71 -19.54 4.24
N THR A 170 12.07 -19.00 5.29
CA THR A 170 12.14 -19.55 6.64
C THR A 170 11.13 -20.67 6.91
N ALA A 171 10.15 -20.88 6.03
CA ALA A 171 9.01 -21.77 6.28
C ALA A 171 9.44 -23.18 6.72
N VAL A 172 10.43 -23.77 6.04
CA VAL A 172 10.96 -25.10 6.34
C VAL A 172 11.63 -25.15 7.72
N LEU A 173 12.33 -24.07 8.11
CA LEU A 173 13.02 -23.98 9.40
C LEU A 173 12.05 -23.81 10.56
N ILE A 174 10.97 -23.05 10.35
CA ILE A 174 10.03 -22.70 11.42
C ILE A 174 8.89 -23.71 11.60
N CYS A 175 8.56 -24.52 10.59
CA CYS A 175 7.41 -25.44 10.60
C CYS A 175 7.38 -26.39 11.82
N HIS A 176 8.56 -26.84 12.25
CA HIS A 176 8.71 -27.74 13.40
C HIS A 176 9.61 -27.15 14.50
N ALA A 177 9.87 -25.86 14.44
CA ALA A 177 10.67 -25.17 15.44
C ALA A 177 9.89 -25.00 16.75
N SER A 178 10.60 -25.02 17.88
CA SER A 178 10.04 -24.48 19.11
C SER A 178 9.78 -22.98 18.96
N TYR A 179 8.89 -22.41 19.76
CA TYR A 179 8.59 -20.97 19.72
C TYR A 179 9.85 -20.08 19.78
N PHE A 180 10.83 -20.46 20.61
CA PHE A 180 12.11 -19.75 20.69
C PHE A 180 12.84 -19.72 19.34
N HIS A 181 13.00 -20.88 18.68
CA HIS A 181 13.70 -20.96 17.40
C HIS A 181 12.87 -20.36 16.25
N TYR A 182 11.53 -20.45 16.33
CA TYR A 182 10.63 -19.79 15.39
C TYR A 182 10.92 -18.28 15.31
N ILE A 183 10.95 -17.60 16.46
CA ILE A 183 11.24 -16.17 16.54
C ILE A 183 12.70 -15.90 16.13
N GLN A 184 13.64 -16.74 16.59
CA GLN A 184 15.06 -16.59 16.25
C GLN A 184 15.31 -16.64 14.74
N TYR A 185 14.69 -17.57 14.00
CA TYR A 185 14.86 -17.68 12.56
C TYR A 185 14.23 -16.50 11.80
N LEU A 186 13.05 -16.03 12.21
CA LEU A 186 12.43 -14.84 11.62
C LEU A 186 13.27 -13.59 11.86
N GLU A 187 13.78 -13.40 13.08
CA GLU A 187 14.66 -12.28 13.42
C GLU A 187 15.93 -12.29 12.58
N LEU A 188 16.58 -13.45 12.43
CA LEU A 188 17.78 -13.59 11.60
C LEU A 188 17.49 -13.29 10.12
N HIS A 189 16.39 -13.81 9.60
CA HIS A 189 15.96 -13.54 8.22
C HIS A 189 15.75 -12.05 7.98
N PHE A 190 14.97 -11.37 8.81
CA PHE A 190 14.70 -9.95 8.63
C PHE A 190 15.91 -9.05 8.92
N SER A 191 16.81 -9.45 9.84
CA SER A 191 18.07 -8.74 10.05
C SER A 191 18.98 -8.81 8.83
N GLN A 192 19.07 -9.98 8.20
CA GLN A 192 19.83 -10.15 6.96
C GLN A 192 19.18 -9.39 5.80
N TRP A 193 17.86 -9.54 5.64
CA TRP A 193 17.09 -8.84 4.62
C TRP A 193 17.27 -7.32 4.73
N ASP A 194 17.22 -6.79 5.94
CA ASP A 194 17.46 -5.37 6.21
C ASP A 194 18.88 -4.94 5.77
N ALA A 195 19.91 -5.68 6.18
CA ALA A 195 21.29 -5.40 5.80
C ALA A 195 21.47 -5.42 4.27
N ASP A 196 20.85 -6.39 3.59
CA ASP A 196 20.89 -6.49 2.13
C ASP A 196 20.18 -5.29 1.47
N LYS A 197 18.99 -4.91 1.95
CA LYS A 197 18.26 -3.74 1.42
C LYS A 197 18.98 -2.44 1.66
N TYR A 198 19.61 -2.28 2.82
CA TYR A 198 20.44 -1.12 3.10
C TYR A 198 21.64 -1.04 2.14
N ALA A 199 22.30 -2.17 1.88
CA ALA A 199 23.42 -2.24 0.93
C ALA A 199 22.98 -1.95 -0.53
N GLU A 200 21.79 -2.40 -0.93
CA GLU A 200 21.22 -2.19 -2.26
C GLU A 200 20.65 -0.79 -2.50
N LEU A 201 20.40 -0.01 -1.43
CA LEU A 201 19.64 1.24 -1.47
C LEU A 201 20.16 2.25 -2.52
N SER A 202 21.48 2.44 -2.58
CA SER A 202 22.08 3.39 -3.53
C SER A 202 21.87 2.97 -4.99
N CYS A 203 22.02 1.68 -5.29
CA CYS A 203 21.77 1.11 -6.61
C CYS A 203 20.29 1.19 -6.98
N PHE A 204 19.40 0.89 -6.03
CA PHE A 204 17.95 1.01 -6.19
C PHE A 204 17.56 2.44 -6.60
N LEU A 205 18.02 3.44 -5.85
CA LEU A 205 17.74 4.85 -6.15
C LEU A 205 18.29 5.29 -7.52
N LEU A 206 19.53 4.91 -7.85
CA LEU A 206 20.14 5.24 -9.15
C LEU A 206 19.37 4.61 -10.31
N ASN A 207 18.92 3.37 -10.17
CA ASN A 207 18.17 2.66 -11.20
C ASN A 207 16.79 3.27 -11.41
N ASN A 208 16.07 3.61 -10.34
CA ASN A 208 14.80 4.33 -10.41
C ASN A 208 14.94 5.70 -11.05
N TYR A 209 15.99 6.45 -10.72
CA TYR A 209 16.27 7.73 -11.36
C TYR A 209 16.48 7.58 -12.88
N LYS A 210 17.31 6.61 -13.30
CA LYS A 210 17.53 6.31 -14.73
C LYS A 210 16.25 5.84 -15.42
N GLN A 211 15.40 5.09 -14.72
CA GLN A 211 14.11 4.65 -15.25
C GLN A 211 13.17 5.84 -15.45
N ALA A 212 13.05 6.73 -14.46
CA ALA A 212 12.24 7.94 -14.55
C ALA A 212 12.67 8.83 -15.73
N LEU A 213 13.97 9.08 -15.90
CA LEU A 213 14.48 9.84 -17.04
C LEU A 213 14.13 9.21 -18.39
N ARG A 214 14.22 7.88 -18.49
CA ARG A 214 13.85 7.15 -19.70
C ARG A 214 12.36 7.26 -20.02
N ILE A 215 11.50 7.08 -19.01
CA ILE A 215 10.06 7.21 -19.17
C ILE A 215 9.69 8.63 -19.62
N ILE A 216 10.25 9.66 -18.98
CA ILE A 216 10.02 11.05 -19.37
C ILE A 216 10.46 11.28 -20.82
N PHE A 217 11.67 10.84 -21.18
CA PHE A 217 12.19 11.01 -22.53
C PHE A 217 11.30 10.35 -23.59
N MET A 218 10.92 9.09 -23.38
CA MET A 218 10.09 8.32 -24.32
C MET A 218 8.68 8.92 -24.43
N ASN A 219 8.01 9.12 -23.31
CA ASN A 219 6.62 9.60 -23.31
C ASN A 219 6.52 11.03 -23.85
N MET A 220 7.51 11.90 -23.61
CA MET A 220 7.51 13.25 -24.19
C MET A 220 7.62 13.22 -25.72
N ALA A 221 8.40 12.29 -26.29
CA ALA A 221 8.48 12.14 -27.74
C ALA A 221 7.13 11.68 -28.33
N GLU A 222 6.45 10.74 -27.67
CA GLU A 222 5.13 10.27 -28.07
C GLU A 222 4.06 11.37 -27.93
N LEU A 223 4.06 12.10 -26.81
CA LEU A 223 3.16 13.24 -26.59
C LEU A 223 3.36 14.34 -27.63
N ASN A 224 4.60 14.69 -27.94
CA ASN A 224 4.89 15.68 -28.99
C ASN A 224 4.35 15.22 -30.35
N THR A 225 4.54 13.95 -30.70
CA THR A 225 3.99 13.36 -31.92
C THR A 225 2.45 13.44 -31.93
N TYR A 226 1.81 13.12 -30.81
CA TYR A 226 0.36 13.22 -30.65
C TYR A 226 -0.15 14.66 -30.82
N CYS A 227 0.54 15.64 -30.23
CA CYS A 227 0.20 17.06 -30.33
C CYS A 227 0.31 17.58 -31.76
N VAL A 228 1.31 17.15 -32.53
CA VAL A 228 1.44 17.50 -33.94
C VAL A 228 0.27 16.96 -34.76
N LEU A 229 -0.20 15.74 -34.47
CA LEU A 229 -1.35 15.13 -35.14
C LEU A 229 -2.69 15.74 -34.71
N HIS A 230 -2.76 16.33 -33.52
CA HIS A 230 -4.00 16.87 -32.93
C HIS A 230 -3.81 18.28 -32.35
N PRO A 231 -3.48 19.28 -33.19
CA PRO A 231 -3.09 20.62 -32.74
C PRO A 231 -4.19 21.39 -31.98
N ASN A 232 -5.45 21.00 -32.14
CA ASN A 232 -6.59 21.63 -31.49
C ASN A 232 -7.04 20.91 -30.20
N LYS A 233 -6.40 19.80 -29.81
CA LYS A 233 -6.73 19.11 -28.55
C LYS A 233 -5.94 19.70 -27.39
N ASN A 234 -6.64 20.13 -26.35
CA ASN A 234 -6.03 20.48 -25.07
C ASN A 234 -5.81 19.19 -24.26
N LEU A 235 -4.56 18.87 -23.94
CA LEU A 235 -4.21 17.70 -23.12
C LEU A 235 -4.18 18.11 -21.65
N ASP A 236 -5.26 17.80 -20.93
CA ASP A 236 -5.33 18.00 -19.48
C ASP A 236 -5.79 16.71 -18.78
N PHE A 237 -4.84 15.80 -18.60
CA PHE A 237 -5.07 14.49 -17.99
C PHE A 237 -5.65 14.61 -16.56
N ARG A 238 -5.32 15.67 -15.82
CA ARG A 238 -5.83 15.86 -14.45
C ARG A 238 -7.29 16.23 -14.47
N SER A 239 -7.68 17.15 -15.34
CA SER A 239 -9.08 17.53 -15.50
C SER A 239 -9.91 16.36 -16.02
N TRP A 240 -9.40 15.58 -16.98
CA TRP A 240 -10.09 14.39 -17.48
C TRP A 240 -10.36 13.35 -16.40
N ALA A 241 -9.36 13.03 -15.56
CA ALA A 241 -9.55 12.11 -14.44
C ALA A 241 -10.57 12.64 -13.42
N ALA A 242 -10.58 13.95 -13.15
CA ALA A 242 -11.54 14.58 -12.25
C ALA A 242 -12.97 14.59 -12.82
N GLU A 243 -13.13 14.87 -14.11
CA GLU A 243 -14.39 14.82 -14.83
C GLU A 243 -14.97 13.41 -14.86
N GLU A 244 -14.13 12.42 -15.18
CA GLU A 244 -14.52 11.00 -15.18
C GLU A 244 -14.95 10.55 -13.78
N LEU A 245 -14.21 10.94 -12.75
CA LEU A 245 -14.59 10.66 -11.36
C LEU A 245 -15.92 11.30 -10.98
N ALA A 246 -16.17 12.55 -11.39
CA ALA A 246 -17.42 13.25 -11.14
C ALA A 246 -18.60 12.58 -11.86
N TYR A 247 -18.39 12.15 -13.10
CA TYR A 247 -19.37 11.39 -13.87
C TYR A 247 -19.73 10.07 -13.18
N LEU A 248 -18.73 9.26 -12.78
CA LEU A 248 -18.98 7.98 -12.11
C LEU A 248 -19.74 8.15 -10.79
N LYS A 249 -19.41 9.17 -9.99
CA LYS A 249 -20.14 9.49 -8.75
C LYS A 249 -21.59 9.90 -9.00
N ALA A 250 -21.85 10.60 -10.10
CA ALA A 250 -23.22 10.99 -10.47
C ALA A 250 -24.05 9.79 -10.97
N VAL A 251 -23.41 8.82 -11.62
CA VAL A 251 -24.04 7.61 -12.16
C VAL A 251 -24.20 6.50 -11.12
N GLU A 252 -23.45 6.53 -10.02
CA GLU A 252 -23.50 5.53 -8.93
C GLU A 252 -24.93 5.32 -8.36
N SER A 253 -25.79 6.34 -8.43
CA SER A 253 -27.23 6.12 -8.29
C SER A 253 -27.84 5.76 -9.65
N GLU A 254 -27.98 4.45 -9.94
CA GLU A 254 -28.75 4.02 -11.11
C GLU A 254 -30.13 4.70 -11.09
N SER A 255 -30.51 5.30 -12.20
CA SER A 255 -31.86 5.84 -12.30
C SER A 255 -32.83 4.67 -12.07
N LYS A 256 -33.85 4.85 -11.24
CA LYS A 256 -34.88 3.81 -11.01
C LYS A 256 -35.47 3.28 -12.32
N GLN A 257 -35.44 4.07 -13.38
CA GLN A 257 -35.85 3.70 -14.73
C GLN A 257 -34.90 2.72 -15.43
N ASP A 258 -33.58 2.90 -15.28
CA ASP A 258 -32.60 2.03 -15.92
C ASP A 258 -32.53 0.68 -15.22
N VAL A 259 -32.62 0.65 -13.89
CA VAL A 259 -32.79 -0.60 -13.11
C VAL A 259 -34.01 -1.36 -13.61
N LEU A 260 -35.16 -0.68 -13.72
CA LEU A 260 -36.41 -1.28 -14.18
C LEU A 260 -36.29 -1.81 -15.62
N ARG A 261 -35.58 -1.11 -16.51
CA ARG A 261 -35.35 -1.54 -17.90
C ARG A 261 -34.45 -2.77 -17.98
N VAL A 262 -33.37 -2.81 -17.21
CA VAL A 262 -32.48 -3.97 -17.14
C VAL A 262 -33.23 -5.18 -16.56
N THR A 263 -33.93 -5.01 -15.44
CA THR A 263 -34.76 -6.07 -14.85
C THR A 263 -35.83 -6.55 -15.83
N TYR A 264 -36.50 -5.65 -16.55
CA TYR A 264 -37.49 -6.02 -17.56
C TYR A 264 -36.88 -6.85 -18.70
N MET A 265 -35.68 -6.48 -19.18
CA MET A 265 -34.98 -7.25 -20.22
C MET A 265 -34.52 -8.61 -19.72
N GLU A 266 -34.01 -8.70 -18.49
CA GLU A 266 -33.65 -9.98 -17.87
C GLU A 266 -34.87 -10.92 -17.72
N GLU A 267 -36.02 -10.38 -17.31
CA GLU A 267 -37.27 -11.16 -17.21
C GLU A 267 -37.80 -11.58 -18.58
N LEU A 268 -37.69 -10.73 -19.62
CA LEU A 268 -38.01 -11.11 -21.00
C LEU A 268 -37.11 -12.23 -21.52
N GLU A 269 -35.81 -12.19 -21.23
CA GLU A 269 -34.89 -13.28 -21.58
C GLU A 269 -35.25 -14.60 -20.88
N LYS A 270 -35.62 -14.54 -19.60
CA LYS A 270 -36.08 -15.72 -18.85
C LYS A 270 -37.37 -16.29 -19.46
N LEU A 271 -38.33 -15.43 -19.80
CA LEU A 271 -39.57 -15.84 -20.46
C LEU A 271 -39.29 -16.53 -21.81
N ALA A 272 -38.46 -15.91 -22.65
CA ALA A 272 -38.10 -16.48 -23.96
C ALA A 272 -37.38 -17.84 -23.83
N LYS A 273 -36.53 -18.02 -22.80
CA LYS A 273 -35.90 -19.32 -22.50
C LYS A 273 -36.94 -20.37 -22.11
N LEU A 274 -37.91 -20.03 -21.26
CA LEU A 274 -38.97 -20.93 -20.83
C LEU A 274 -39.93 -21.30 -21.97
N GLU A 275 -40.29 -20.34 -22.82
CA GLU A 275 -41.13 -20.59 -24.00
C GLU A 275 -40.46 -21.52 -25.01
N ASN A 276 -39.16 -21.36 -25.25
CA ASN A 276 -38.40 -22.28 -26.10
C ASN A 276 -38.36 -23.69 -25.51
N ILE A 277 -38.17 -23.84 -24.20
CA ILE A 277 -38.19 -25.14 -23.52
C ILE A 277 -39.56 -25.81 -23.71
N LEU A 278 -40.65 -25.07 -23.50
CA LEU A 278 -42.02 -25.57 -23.66
C LEU A 278 -42.37 -25.94 -25.11
N GLN A 279 -41.82 -25.25 -26.11
CA GLN A 279 -42.04 -25.57 -27.53
C GLN A 279 -41.17 -26.75 -28.04
N SER A 280 -40.08 -27.05 -27.32
CA SER A 280 -39.20 -28.19 -27.61
C SER A 280 -39.54 -29.48 -26.84
N SER A 281 -40.62 -29.45 -26.04
CA SER A 281 -41.19 -30.57 -25.28
C SER A 281 -42.37 -31.19 -26.03
#